data_AF-A0A914C690-F1
#
_entry.id   AF-A0A914C690-F1
#
_cell.length_a   1.000
_cell.length_b   1.000
_cell.length_c   1.000
_cell.angle_alpha   90.00
_cell.angle_beta   90.00
_cell.angle_gamma   90.00
#
_symmetry.space_group_name_H-M   'P 1'
#
loop_
_entity.id
_entity.type
_entity.pdbx_description
1 polymer ?
#
loop_
_entity_poly.entity_id
_entity_poly.type
_entity_poly.pdbx_seq_one_letter_code
_entity_poly.pdbx_strand_id
1 'polypeptide(L)'
;MKAKGELKELMLAHIYAYNKRFREAAVLFQEHGYEQRSLDMFTDLRMFDQAQELLSKASTETQRALLRKKADWAENSNDLRTAADMLIASGDFDKAITLMINNDWLDMIVNAMRKLDRSDVETLRKIGAYLVRKQEYTLATQLFTSINDIKSILNMHITAEQWDDAFAIAQRHPKFTKEVYLPYARWLAERDRFEEAQQAYHKAGHDAEAFHVLAQLTENAVNESRFKDAGYYNWLLGMQFLERAGDEPKLIPKYELAFRKADCYYAYEPVFKYMIEPFTSKTPDTLFNMARFLAFGDPVDKISKVSILYTLAKLGRNFGAYKTARTALEQLRLLRAPPQYESLIDIATVEIRAKPYTDAEEFMPMCYRCGTSNPIMGGNQCVHCDTPFVYSFATFEVLPLVEFHISDNLSEEEAIGLLQAEPPMHDDSNNPFKKLKKRQELKLNQDELLSLETSHVFICKWMPPLKTRFYYNMISEISIAKCPACHKTRFYYNMISEISIAKCPACHKMFHMDDFEMAVLQEGYCPFCRTKQEREDKSYLLDDEDEDHKTSTYSSSYI
;
A
#
# COMPACT_ATOMS: atom_id res chain seq x y z
N MET A 1 1.02 -6.18 84.37
CA MET A 1 0.25 -7.18 83.58
C MET A 1 -1.08 -7.59 84.21
N LYS A 2 -1.26 -7.67 85.55
CA LYS A 2 -2.62 -7.80 86.16
C LYS A 2 -3.56 -6.60 85.96
N ALA A 3 -3.03 -5.40 85.68
CA ALA A 3 -3.80 -4.17 85.51
C ALA A 3 -4.40 -3.97 84.10
N LYS A 4 -4.15 -4.88 83.14
CA LYS A 4 -4.62 -4.78 81.74
C LYS A 4 -5.76 -5.75 81.37
N GLY A 5 -6.31 -6.50 82.33
CA GLY A 5 -7.40 -7.44 82.07
C GLY A 5 -7.00 -8.66 81.23
N GLU A 6 -5.71 -8.93 81.04
CA GLU A 6 -5.24 -10.13 80.32
C GLU A 6 -5.49 -11.38 81.18
N LEU A 7 -6.07 -12.42 80.55
CA LEU A 7 -6.39 -13.71 81.15
C LEU A 7 -5.16 -14.32 81.87
N LYS A 8 -5.38 -14.95 83.02
CA LYS A 8 -4.33 -15.52 83.89
C LYS A 8 -3.47 -16.55 83.12
N GLU A 9 -4.11 -17.24 82.19
CA GLU A 9 -3.54 -18.26 81.31
C GLU A 9 -2.59 -17.66 80.26
N LEU A 10 -2.86 -16.45 79.77
CA LEU A 10 -1.98 -15.72 78.86
C LEU A 10 -0.68 -15.27 79.54
N MET A 11 -0.79 -14.79 80.79
CA MET A 11 0.40 -14.47 81.60
C MET A 11 1.24 -15.72 81.88
N LEU A 12 0.58 -16.86 82.13
CA LEU A 12 1.26 -18.13 82.34
C LEU A 12 2.00 -18.59 81.07
N ALA A 13 1.40 -18.45 79.89
CA ALA A 13 2.04 -18.74 78.61
C ALA A 13 3.27 -17.86 78.37
N HIS A 14 3.20 -16.56 78.65
CA HIS A 14 4.37 -15.67 78.59
C HIS A 14 5.46 -16.08 79.58
N ILE A 15 5.12 -16.46 80.81
CA ILE A 15 6.09 -16.96 81.82
C ILE A 15 6.79 -18.22 81.30
N TYR A 16 6.06 -19.15 80.68
CA TYR A 16 6.66 -20.34 80.07
C TYR A 16 7.58 -20.00 78.90
N ALA A 17 7.22 -19.02 78.06
CA ALA A 17 8.08 -18.54 76.99
C ALA A 17 9.39 -17.94 77.53
N TYR A 18 9.34 -17.10 78.57
CA TYR A 18 10.53 -16.56 79.24
C TYR A 18 11.42 -17.65 79.85
N ASN A 19 10.83 -18.73 80.35
CA ASN A 19 11.55 -19.88 80.91
C ASN A 19 12.07 -20.88 79.86
N LYS A 20 12.06 -20.52 78.56
CA LYS A 20 12.45 -21.37 77.43
C LYS A 20 11.60 -22.64 77.25
N ARG A 21 10.43 -22.72 77.89
CA ARG A 21 9.46 -23.82 77.75
C ARG A 21 8.49 -23.48 76.61
N PHE A 22 9.02 -23.36 75.40
CA PHE A 22 8.29 -22.82 74.23
C PHE A 22 7.14 -23.69 73.76
N ARG A 23 7.28 -25.03 73.82
CA ARG A 23 6.20 -25.96 73.45
C ARG A 23 4.97 -25.81 74.34
N GLU A 24 5.16 -25.70 75.65
CA GLU A 24 4.07 -25.55 76.60
C GLU A 24 3.42 -24.17 76.53
N ALA A 25 4.23 -23.13 76.29
CA ALA A 25 3.72 -21.79 76.00
C ALA A 25 2.82 -21.80 74.75
N ALA A 26 3.24 -22.49 73.68
CA ALA A 26 2.48 -22.60 72.44
C ALA A 26 1.16 -23.37 72.58
N VAL A 27 1.16 -24.48 73.34
CA VAL A 27 -0.09 -25.22 73.64
C VAL A 27 -1.07 -24.32 74.38
N LEU A 28 -0.63 -23.59 75.40
CA LEU A 28 -1.48 -22.64 76.12
C LEU A 28 -1.99 -21.50 75.24
N PHE A 29 -1.15 -20.98 74.33
CA PHE A 29 -1.58 -19.97 73.36
C PHE A 29 -2.64 -20.50 72.38
N GLN A 30 -2.52 -21.75 71.93
CA GLN A 30 -3.51 -22.39 71.05
C GLN A 30 -4.82 -22.70 71.75
N GLU A 31 -4.78 -23.26 72.97
CA GLU A 31 -5.98 -23.62 73.74
C GLU A 31 -6.90 -22.41 74.02
N HIS A 32 -6.32 -21.20 74.03
CA HIS A 32 -7.02 -19.96 74.30
C HIS A 32 -7.24 -19.09 73.05
N GLY A 33 -6.98 -19.61 71.85
CA GLY A 33 -7.23 -18.93 70.58
C GLY A 33 -6.25 -17.81 70.23
N TYR A 34 -5.12 -17.67 70.95
CA TYR A 34 -4.08 -16.67 70.69
C TYR A 34 -3.02 -17.18 69.72
N GLU A 35 -3.45 -17.69 68.56
CA GLU A 35 -2.57 -18.32 67.56
C GLU A 35 -1.50 -17.36 67.01
N GLN A 36 -1.84 -16.07 66.79
CA GLN A 36 -0.91 -15.04 66.34
C GLN A 36 0.25 -14.80 67.30
N ARG A 37 0.01 -14.80 68.62
CA ARG A 37 1.09 -14.61 69.62
C ARG A 37 2.03 -15.82 69.66
N SER A 38 1.49 -17.02 69.44
CA SER A 38 2.28 -18.24 69.30
C SER A 38 3.16 -18.18 68.05
N LEU A 39 2.59 -17.72 66.93
CA LEU A 39 3.29 -17.51 65.68
C LEU A 39 4.44 -16.49 65.83
N ASP A 40 4.16 -15.30 66.36
CA ASP A 40 5.18 -14.25 66.56
C ASP A 40 6.33 -14.77 67.43
N MET A 41 6.03 -15.46 68.53
CA MET A 41 7.03 -16.08 69.41
C MET A 41 7.93 -17.04 68.64
N PHE A 42 7.37 -17.94 67.83
CA PHE A 42 8.17 -18.90 67.07
C PHE A 42 8.94 -18.27 65.91
N THR A 43 8.37 -17.26 65.25
CA THR A 43 9.05 -16.55 64.16
C THR A 43 10.21 -15.72 64.67
N ASP A 44 10.07 -15.05 65.82
CA ASP A 44 11.13 -14.25 66.45
C ASP A 44 12.30 -15.14 66.90
N LEU A 45 11.99 -16.34 67.38
CA LEU A 45 12.97 -17.34 67.82
C LEU A 45 13.51 -18.21 66.67
N ARG A 46 13.01 -18.03 65.44
CA ARG A 46 13.37 -18.79 64.22
C ARG A 46 13.14 -20.30 64.33
N MET A 47 12.22 -20.73 65.19
CA MET A 47 11.89 -22.15 65.38
C MET A 47 10.77 -22.59 64.43
N PHE A 48 11.02 -22.48 63.12
CA PHE A 48 10.00 -22.72 62.09
C PHE A 48 9.51 -24.18 62.03
N ASP A 49 10.36 -25.17 62.34
CA ASP A 49 9.97 -26.58 62.33
C ASP A 49 8.99 -26.90 63.45
N GLN A 50 9.25 -26.37 64.66
CA GLN A 50 8.34 -26.52 65.80
C GLN A 50 7.05 -25.72 65.61
N ALA A 51 7.16 -24.54 64.98
CA ALA A 51 6.00 -23.74 64.60
C ALA A 51 5.09 -24.50 63.63
N GLN A 52 5.65 -25.17 62.63
CA GLN A 52 4.89 -25.89 61.61
C GLN A 52 4.21 -27.15 62.18
N GLU A 53 4.87 -27.85 63.11
CA GLU A 53 4.28 -28.99 63.83
C GLU A 53 3.09 -28.55 64.69
N LEU A 54 3.28 -27.52 65.52
CA LEU A 54 2.29 -27.08 66.50
C LEU A 54 1.15 -26.30 65.85
N LEU A 55 1.45 -25.40 64.91
CA LEU A 55 0.46 -24.60 64.18
C LEU A 55 -0.18 -25.34 62.98
N SER A 56 0.11 -26.63 62.79
CA SER A 56 -0.57 -27.47 61.80
C SER A 56 -2.09 -27.58 62.02
N LYS A 57 -2.54 -27.36 63.26
CA LYS A 57 -3.97 -27.34 63.66
C LYS A 57 -4.57 -25.93 63.73
N ALA A 58 -3.76 -24.89 63.53
CA ALA A 58 -4.19 -23.50 63.60
C ALA A 58 -5.02 -23.10 62.37
N SER A 59 -5.61 -21.91 62.42
CA SER A 59 -6.32 -21.31 61.29
C SER A 59 -5.46 -21.20 60.01
N THR A 60 -6.11 -21.33 58.85
CA THR A 60 -5.45 -21.25 57.52
C THR A 60 -4.73 -19.92 57.31
N GLU A 61 -5.24 -18.83 57.87
CA GLU A 61 -4.61 -17.51 57.82
C GLU A 61 -3.30 -17.46 58.61
N THR A 62 -3.26 -18.10 59.78
CA THR A 62 -2.07 -18.17 60.63
C THR A 62 -1.00 -19.09 60.02
N GLN A 63 -1.42 -20.17 59.36
CA GLN A 63 -0.52 -21.03 58.58
C GLN A 63 0.11 -20.30 57.40
N ARG A 64 -0.67 -19.48 56.67
CA ARG A 64 -0.15 -18.64 55.57
C ARG A 64 0.81 -17.57 56.10
N ALA A 65 0.50 -16.94 57.23
CA ALA A 65 1.38 -15.97 57.87
C ALA A 65 2.72 -16.59 58.29
N LEU A 66 2.71 -17.85 58.75
CA LEU A 66 3.94 -18.58 59.11
C LEU A 66 4.82 -18.79 57.88
N LEU A 67 4.21 -19.22 56.77
CA LEU A 67 4.91 -19.45 55.51
C LEU A 67 5.48 -18.15 54.93
N ARG A 68 4.76 -17.02 55.03
CA ARG A 68 5.28 -15.69 54.66
C ARG A 68 6.54 -15.32 55.45
N LYS A 69 6.48 -15.43 56.78
CA LYS A 69 7.62 -15.11 57.66
C LYS A 69 8.80 -16.04 57.43
N LYS A 70 8.54 -17.32 57.13
CA LYS A 70 9.57 -18.29 56.75
C LYS A 70 10.21 -17.94 55.40
N ALA A 71 9.42 -17.48 54.44
CA ALA A 71 9.92 -17.02 53.14
C ALA A 71 10.80 -15.76 53.27
N ASP A 72 10.34 -14.75 54.02
CA ASP A 72 11.12 -13.52 54.28
C ASP A 72 12.48 -13.86 54.91
N TRP A 73 12.52 -14.85 55.81
CA TRP A 73 13.77 -15.32 56.41
C TRP A 73 14.67 -16.08 55.41
N ALA A 74 14.08 -16.94 54.57
CA ALA A 74 14.82 -17.66 53.53
C ALA A 74 15.44 -16.69 52.51
N GLU A 75 14.74 -15.62 52.15
CA GLU A 75 15.26 -14.53 51.31
C GLU A 75 16.46 -13.84 51.98
N ASN A 76 16.35 -13.47 53.26
CA ASN A 76 17.45 -12.89 54.03
C ASN A 76 18.65 -13.85 54.21
N SER A 77 18.41 -15.16 54.15
CA SER A 77 19.43 -16.21 54.27
C SER A 77 20.02 -16.62 52.92
N ASN A 78 19.64 -15.94 51.84
CA ASN A 78 20.05 -16.20 50.46
C ASN A 78 19.62 -17.58 49.90
N ASP A 79 18.65 -18.25 50.54
CA ASP A 79 17.99 -19.43 49.99
C ASP A 79 16.72 -19.01 49.24
N LEU A 80 16.94 -18.44 48.06
CA LEU A 80 15.90 -17.82 47.25
C LEU A 80 14.91 -18.86 46.68
N ARG A 81 15.34 -20.11 46.43
CA ARG A 81 14.47 -21.16 45.86
C ARG A 81 13.45 -21.61 46.89
N THR A 82 13.92 -21.86 48.11
CA THR A 82 13.04 -22.22 49.22
C THR A 82 12.12 -21.05 49.56
N ALA A 83 12.60 -19.80 49.49
CA ALA A 83 11.75 -18.62 49.67
C ALA A 83 10.60 -18.59 48.64
N ALA A 84 10.88 -18.85 47.36
CA ALA A 84 9.88 -18.90 46.30
C ALA A 84 8.83 -20.00 46.52
N ASP A 85 9.26 -21.22 46.89
CA ASP A 85 8.35 -22.33 47.17
C ASP A 85 7.45 -22.06 48.39
N MET A 86 8.00 -21.43 49.43
CA MET A 86 7.24 -21.03 50.62
C MET A 86 6.23 -19.92 50.31
N LEU A 87 6.56 -18.97 49.41
CA LEU A 87 5.63 -17.93 48.96
C LEU A 87 4.50 -18.49 48.06
N ILE A 88 4.80 -19.49 47.22
CA ILE A 88 3.75 -20.22 46.48
C ILE A 88 2.82 -20.92 47.49
N ALA A 89 3.38 -21.59 48.50
CA ALA A 89 2.60 -22.30 49.50
C ALA A 89 1.77 -21.36 50.40
N SER A 90 2.23 -20.13 50.66
CA SER A 90 1.46 -19.12 51.40
C SER A 90 0.32 -18.49 50.58
N GLY A 91 0.34 -18.67 49.25
CA GLY A 91 -0.61 -18.05 48.32
C GLY A 91 -0.22 -16.64 47.87
N ASP A 92 1.00 -16.17 48.18
CA ASP A 92 1.50 -14.85 47.74
C ASP A 92 2.20 -14.94 46.39
N PHE A 93 1.42 -15.27 45.37
CA PHE A 93 1.96 -15.48 44.03
C PHE A 93 2.65 -14.25 43.46
N ASP A 94 2.20 -13.03 43.75
CA ASP A 94 2.82 -11.82 43.18
C ASP A 94 4.29 -11.64 43.60
N LYS A 95 4.58 -11.82 44.89
CA LYS A 95 5.95 -11.77 45.41
C LYS A 95 6.77 -12.96 44.91
N ALA A 96 6.19 -14.16 44.92
CA ALA A 96 6.85 -15.37 44.45
C ALA A 96 7.29 -15.23 42.98
N ILE A 97 6.38 -14.80 42.10
CA ILE A 97 6.64 -14.61 40.68
C ILE A 97 7.67 -13.51 40.43
N THR A 98 7.60 -12.39 41.16
CA THR A 98 8.59 -11.32 41.03
C THR A 98 10.00 -11.83 41.40
N LEU A 99 10.11 -12.62 42.47
CA LEU A 99 11.37 -13.22 42.90
C LEU A 99 11.88 -14.26 41.90
N MET A 100 11.00 -15.06 41.29
CA MET A 100 11.37 -16.02 40.25
C MET A 100 11.80 -15.35 38.94
N ILE A 101 11.12 -14.27 38.53
CA ILE A 101 11.45 -13.47 37.33
C ILE A 101 12.84 -12.85 37.48
N ASN A 102 13.15 -12.28 38.65
CA ASN A 102 14.45 -11.66 38.91
C ASN A 102 15.62 -12.67 38.87
N ASN A 103 15.34 -13.95 39.16
CA ASN A 103 16.34 -15.03 39.18
C ASN A 103 16.28 -15.95 37.95
N ASP A 104 15.46 -15.63 36.94
CA ASP A 104 15.33 -16.36 35.68
C ASP A 104 14.89 -17.85 35.79
N TRP A 105 14.08 -18.21 36.78
CA TRP A 105 13.65 -19.60 37.00
C TRP A 105 12.40 -20.01 36.19
N LEU A 106 12.59 -20.25 34.88
CA LEU A 106 11.52 -20.65 33.96
C LEU A 106 10.69 -21.85 34.45
N ASP A 107 11.32 -22.94 34.90
CA ASP A 107 10.61 -24.16 35.32
C ASP A 107 9.67 -23.92 36.52
N MET A 108 10.13 -23.14 37.49
CA MET A 108 9.32 -22.77 38.66
C MET A 108 8.16 -21.86 38.26
N ILE A 109 8.38 -20.94 37.32
CA ILE A 109 7.34 -20.04 36.81
C ILE A 109 6.26 -20.83 36.06
N VAL A 110 6.63 -21.79 35.21
CA VAL A 110 5.66 -22.64 34.48
C VAL A 110 4.86 -23.51 35.45
N ASN A 111 5.50 -24.04 36.50
CA ASN A 111 4.81 -24.80 37.54
C ASN A 111 3.87 -23.92 38.39
N ALA A 112 4.29 -22.70 38.72
CA ALA A 112 3.45 -21.73 39.42
C ALA A 112 2.25 -21.32 38.56
N MET A 113 2.46 -21.08 37.26
CA MET A 113 1.41 -20.74 36.29
C MET A 113 0.27 -21.79 36.26
N ARG A 114 0.58 -23.09 36.43
CA ARG A 114 -0.44 -24.15 36.49
C ARG A 114 -1.25 -24.15 37.79
N LYS A 115 -0.71 -23.58 38.87
CA LYS A 115 -1.34 -23.51 40.21
C LYS A 115 -2.10 -22.20 40.46
N LEU A 116 -1.89 -21.19 39.62
CA LEU A 116 -2.53 -19.88 39.69
C LEU A 116 -3.98 -19.95 39.20
N ASP A 117 -4.87 -19.24 39.89
CA ASP A 117 -6.25 -19.06 39.45
C ASP A 117 -6.32 -18.09 38.28
N ARG A 118 -7.27 -18.34 37.37
CA ARG A 118 -7.48 -17.51 36.17
C ARG A 118 -7.97 -16.10 36.48
N SER A 119 -8.38 -15.83 37.72
CA SER A 119 -8.80 -14.50 38.20
C SER A 119 -7.62 -13.56 38.44
N ASP A 120 -6.41 -14.07 38.69
CA ASP A 120 -5.23 -13.26 38.99
C ASP A 120 -4.52 -12.77 37.70
N VAL A 121 -5.27 -11.98 36.94
CA VAL A 121 -4.88 -11.48 35.60
C VAL A 121 -3.56 -10.68 35.64
N GLU A 122 -3.30 -9.92 36.71
CA GLU A 122 -2.10 -9.08 36.81
C GLU A 122 -0.81 -9.91 36.95
N THR A 123 -0.80 -10.93 37.80
CA THR A 123 0.35 -11.85 37.92
C THR A 123 0.55 -12.66 36.64
N LEU A 124 -0.54 -13.10 35.99
CA LEU A 124 -0.45 -13.80 34.72
C LEU A 124 0.11 -12.90 33.61
N ARG A 125 -0.23 -11.60 33.60
CA ARG A 125 0.38 -10.63 32.67
C ARG A 125 1.86 -10.42 32.93
N LYS A 126 2.31 -10.40 34.20
CA LYS A 126 3.75 -10.33 34.56
C LYS A 126 4.51 -11.57 34.06
N ILE A 127 3.95 -12.76 34.24
CA ILE A 127 4.51 -14.01 33.71
C ILE A 127 4.57 -13.97 32.18
N GLY A 128 3.49 -13.54 31.52
CA GLY A 128 3.44 -13.41 30.07
C GLY A 128 4.51 -12.46 29.53
N ALA A 129 4.67 -11.28 30.14
CA ALA A 129 5.71 -10.33 29.76
C ALA A 129 7.14 -10.89 29.93
N TYR A 130 7.36 -11.71 30.96
CA TYR A 130 8.62 -12.43 31.14
C TYR A 130 8.85 -13.49 30.04
N LEU A 131 7.84 -14.29 29.71
CA LEU A 131 7.91 -15.29 28.63
C LEU A 131 8.21 -14.64 27.27
N VAL A 132 7.60 -13.48 26.98
CA VAL A 132 7.89 -12.70 25.76
C VAL A 132 9.37 -12.29 25.71
N ARG A 133 9.93 -11.80 26.83
CA ARG A 133 11.37 -11.44 26.91
C ARG A 133 12.29 -12.63 26.68
N LYS A 134 11.85 -13.83 27.06
CA LYS A 134 12.57 -15.09 26.83
C LYS A 134 12.34 -15.70 25.44
N GLN A 135 11.55 -15.06 24.58
CA GLN A 135 11.16 -15.54 23.25
C GLN A 135 10.35 -16.86 23.27
N GLU A 136 9.74 -17.18 24.41
CA GLU A 136 8.86 -18.35 24.57
C GLU A 136 7.42 -18.01 24.13
N TYR A 137 7.25 -17.71 22.84
CA TYR A 137 6.00 -17.17 22.29
C TYR A 137 4.82 -18.14 22.38
N THR A 138 5.05 -19.45 22.23
CA THR A 138 3.97 -20.45 22.28
C THR A 138 3.30 -20.53 23.65
N LEU A 139 4.11 -20.53 24.72
CA LEU A 139 3.65 -20.52 26.10
C LEU A 139 2.98 -19.18 26.45
N ALA A 140 3.55 -18.06 25.99
CA ALA A 140 2.97 -16.74 26.18
C ALA A 140 1.60 -16.62 25.49
N THR A 141 1.43 -17.12 24.26
CA THR A 141 0.14 -17.13 23.56
C THR A 141 -0.90 -17.95 24.31
N GLN A 142 -0.54 -19.16 24.79
CA GLN A 142 -1.46 -19.99 25.58
C GLN A 142 -1.91 -19.28 26.86
N LEU A 143 -0.97 -18.63 27.56
CA LEU A 143 -1.25 -17.89 28.78
C LEU A 143 -2.17 -16.70 28.52
N PHE A 144 -1.83 -15.83 27.55
CA PHE A 144 -2.65 -14.67 27.23
C PHE A 144 -4.03 -15.05 26.68
N THR A 145 -4.13 -16.17 25.95
CA THR A 145 -5.43 -16.72 25.51
C THR A 145 -6.28 -17.16 26.70
N SER A 146 -5.65 -17.77 27.73
CA SER A 146 -6.35 -18.21 28.93
C SER A 146 -6.97 -17.06 29.75
N ILE A 147 -6.38 -15.87 29.69
CA ILE A 147 -6.89 -14.64 30.34
C ILE A 147 -7.66 -13.73 29.38
N ASN A 148 -7.86 -14.15 28.12
CA ASN A 148 -8.52 -13.38 27.06
C ASN A 148 -7.91 -11.98 26.82
N ASP A 149 -6.59 -11.83 27.02
CA ASP A 149 -5.86 -10.56 26.82
C ASP A 149 -5.31 -10.50 25.39
N ILE A 150 -6.21 -10.26 24.44
CA ILE A 150 -5.91 -10.24 23.00
C ILE A 150 -4.87 -9.15 22.67
N LYS A 151 -4.90 -8.01 23.37
CA LYS A 151 -3.94 -6.91 23.17
C LYS A 151 -2.50 -7.34 23.45
N SER A 152 -2.30 -8.12 24.51
CA SER A 152 -0.97 -8.62 24.87
C SER A 152 -0.46 -9.65 23.86
N ILE A 153 -1.34 -10.50 23.32
CA ILE A 153 -1.01 -11.43 22.22
C ILE A 153 -0.57 -10.65 20.97
N LEU A 154 -1.34 -9.62 20.62
CA LEU A 154 -1.06 -8.77 19.46
C LEU A 154 0.31 -8.09 19.57
N ASN A 155 0.57 -7.43 20.70
CA ASN A 155 1.83 -6.74 20.96
C ASN A 155 3.01 -7.71 20.95
N MET A 156 2.83 -8.94 21.45
CA MET A 156 3.84 -9.98 21.38
C MET A 156 4.16 -10.35 19.92
N HIS A 157 3.16 -10.63 19.08
CA HIS A 157 3.42 -10.97 17.67
C HIS A 157 4.00 -9.78 16.88
N ILE A 158 3.56 -8.55 17.16
CA ILE A 158 4.09 -7.33 16.53
C ILE A 158 5.57 -7.13 16.91
N THR A 159 5.93 -7.27 18.19
CA THR A 159 7.32 -7.15 18.64
C THR A 159 8.23 -8.28 18.14
N ALA A 160 7.65 -9.45 17.87
CA ALA A 160 8.33 -10.57 17.24
C ALA A 160 8.36 -10.50 15.69
N GLU A 161 7.80 -9.46 15.09
CA GLU A 161 7.62 -9.30 13.63
C GLU A 161 6.85 -10.47 12.96
N GLN A 162 6.01 -11.18 13.72
CA GLN A 162 5.15 -12.27 13.26
C GLN A 162 3.83 -11.71 12.73
N TRP A 163 3.89 -11.08 11.55
CA TRP A 163 2.75 -10.35 10.99
C TRP A 163 1.57 -11.25 10.57
N ASP A 164 1.83 -12.46 10.06
CA ASP A 164 0.77 -13.38 9.61
C ASP A 164 -0.20 -13.76 10.74
N ASP A 165 0.35 -14.10 11.91
CA ASP A 165 -0.43 -14.40 13.11
C ASP A 165 -1.18 -13.15 13.61
N ALA A 166 -0.52 -11.98 13.59
CA ALA A 166 -1.15 -10.71 13.97
C ALA A 166 -2.32 -10.35 13.03
N PHE A 167 -2.20 -10.59 11.72
CA PHE A 167 -3.28 -10.38 10.77
C PHE A 167 -4.43 -11.35 10.96
N ALA A 168 -4.15 -12.64 11.25
CA ALA A 168 -5.18 -13.63 11.54
C ALA A 168 -6.00 -13.23 12.77
N ILE A 169 -5.37 -12.65 13.79
CA ILE A 169 -6.05 -12.13 14.98
C ILE A 169 -6.86 -10.87 14.64
N ALA A 170 -6.29 -9.93 13.87
CA ALA A 170 -6.99 -8.72 13.45
C ALA A 170 -8.23 -9.00 12.60
N GLN A 171 -8.19 -10.01 11.72
CA GLN A 171 -9.35 -10.45 10.93
C GLN A 171 -10.48 -10.98 11.82
N ARG A 172 -10.15 -11.72 12.89
CA ARG A 172 -11.13 -12.21 13.87
C ARG A 172 -11.66 -11.10 14.79
N HIS A 173 -10.84 -10.07 15.03
CA HIS A 173 -11.18 -8.96 15.91
C HIS A 173 -10.92 -7.60 15.23
N PRO A 174 -11.85 -7.10 14.39
CA PRO A 174 -11.67 -5.87 13.62
C PRO A 174 -11.37 -4.61 14.45
N LYS A 175 -11.67 -4.63 15.77
CA LYS A 175 -11.33 -3.55 16.71
C LYS A 175 -9.83 -3.31 16.81
N PHE A 176 -9.00 -4.32 16.55
CA PHE A 176 -7.54 -4.25 16.67
C PHE A 176 -6.81 -4.02 15.34
N THR A 177 -7.54 -3.90 14.21
CA THR A 177 -6.96 -3.64 12.89
C THR A 177 -5.99 -2.46 12.91
N LYS A 178 -6.39 -1.36 13.55
CA LYS A 178 -5.54 -0.17 13.71
C LYS A 178 -4.25 -0.46 14.49
N GLU A 179 -4.34 -1.25 15.57
CA GLU A 179 -3.20 -1.59 16.44
C GLU A 179 -2.18 -2.50 15.71
N VAL A 180 -2.59 -3.30 14.72
CA VAL A 180 -1.68 -4.12 13.90
C VAL A 180 -1.12 -3.36 12.70
N TYR A 181 -1.99 -2.76 11.90
CA TYR A 181 -1.59 -2.21 10.60
C TYR A 181 -0.73 -0.96 10.74
N LEU A 182 -0.84 -0.18 11.82
CA LEU A 182 -0.01 1.01 12.02
C LEU A 182 1.48 0.65 12.29
N PRO A 183 1.83 -0.24 13.25
CA PRO A 183 3.20 -0.75 13.37
C PRO A 183 3.69 -1.45 12.10
N TYR A 184 2.84 -2.22 11.43
CA TYR A 184 3.19 -2.89 10.19
C TYR A 184 3.55 -1.91 9.07
N ALA A 185 2.77 -0.83 8.92
CA ALA A 185 3.03 0.21 7.93
C ALA A 185 4.38 0.90 8.17
N ARG A 186 4.73 1.18 9.43
CA ARG A 186 6.02 1.75 9.81
C ARG A 186 7.18 0.80 9.51
N TRP A 187 7.03 -0.48 9.89
CA TRP A 187 8.01 -1.52 9.59
C TRP A 187 8.23 -1.69 8.07
N LEU A 188 7.16 -1.62 7.27
CA LEU A 188 7.26 -1.64 5.80
C LEU A 188 7.98 -0.39 5.27
N ALA A 189 7.69 0.78 5.82
CA ALA A 189 8.34 2.03 5.43
C ALA A 189 9.84 2.03 5.78
N GLU A 190 10.23 1.47 6.92
CA GLU A 190 11.64 1.31 7.31
C GLU A 190 12.43 0.35 6.39
N ARG A 191 11.73 -0.52 5.66
CA ARG A 191 12.33 -1.49 4.70
C ARG A 191 12.15 -1.08 3.24
N ASP A 192 11.85 0.18 2.98
CA ASP A 192 11.62 0.74 1.64
C ASP A 192 10.48 0.09 0.84
N ARG A 193 9.59 -0.67 1.50
CA ARG A 193 8.39 -1.30 0.88
C ARG A 193 7.20 -0.34 0.92
N PHE A 194 7.37 0.79 0.27
CA PHE A 194 6.50 1.94 0.44
C PHE A 194 5.08 1.77 -0.11
N GLU A 195 4.91 1.08 -1.23
CA GLU A 195 3.59 0.83 -1.83
C GLU A 195 2.70 0.02 -0.88
N GLU A 196 3.29 -0.99 -0.23
CA GLU A 196 2.60 -1.80 0.78
C GLU A 196 2.38 -1.02 2.07
N ALA A 197 3.36 -0.19 2.47
CA ALA A 197 3.25 0.65 3.66
C ALA A 197 2.05 1.59 3.55
N GLN A 198 1.86 2.20 2.39
CA GLN A 198 0.72 3.07 2.13
C GLN A 198 -0.61 2.34 2.23
N GLN A 199 -0.72 1.14 1.63
CA GLN A 199 -1.94 0.32 1.75
C GLN A 199 -2.20 -0.07 3.22
N ALA A 200 -1.16 -0.34 3.99
CA ALA A 200 -1.26 -0.62 5.42
C ALA A 200 -1.71 0.61 6.23
N TYR A 201 -1.21 1.81 5.95
CA TYR A 201 -1.68 3.05 6.61
C TYR A 201 -3.15 3.32 6.32
N HIS A 202 -3.60 3.09 5.08
CA HIS A 202 -5.00 3.25 4.71
C HIS A 202 -5.88 2.23 5.45
N LYS A 203 -5.47 0.96 5.53
CA LYS A 203 -6.15 -0.08 6.33
C LYS A 203 -6.18 0.24 7.83
N ALA A 204 -5.20 1.00 8.34
CA ALA A 204 -5.17 1.47 9.72
C ALA A 204 -6.07 2.72 9.96
N GLY A 205 -6.62 3.34 8.91
CA GLY A 205 -7.38 4.58 8.99
C GLY A 205 -6.53 5.83 9.28
N HIS A 206 -5.23 5.78 8.96
CA HIS A 206 -4.27 6.88 9.16
C HIS A 206 -3.94 7.58 7.83
N ASP A 207 -4.95 8.09 7.12
CA ASP A 207 -4.79 8.68 5.78
C ASP A 207 -3.92 9.94 5.76
N ALA A 208 -3.86 10.68 6.87
CA ALA A 208 -3.01 11.86 6.98
C ALA A 208 -1.52 11.49 7.03
N GLU A 209 -1.16 10.44 7.80
CA GLU A 209 0.21 9.91 7.84
C GLU A 209 0.57 9.27 6.50
N ALA A 210 -0.35 8.51 5.90
CA ALA A 210 -0.18 7.92 4.57
C ALA A 210 0.15 8.99 3.51
N PHE A 211 -0.58 10.11 3.54
CA PHE A 211 -0.35 11.25 2.65
C PHE A 211 1.02 11.89 2.89
N HIS A 212 1.43 12.08 4.14
CA HIS A 212 2.73 12.67 4.47
C HIS A 212 3.89 11.78 3.97
N VAL A 213 3.80 10.48 4.21
CA VAL A 213 4.78 9.50 3.72
C VAL A 213 4.82 9.51 2.19
N LEU A 214 3.66 9.50 1.51
CA LEU A 214 3.61 9.56 0.04
C LEU A 214 4.21 10.86 -0.52
N ALA A 215 3.97 11.99 0.13
CA ALA A 215 4.57 13.27 -0.26
C ALA A 215 6.10 13.24 -0.14
N GLN A 216 6.62 12.73 0.99
CA GLN A 216 8.06 12.57 1.20
C GLN A 216 8.68 11.60 0.19
N LEU A 217 8.00 10.50 -0.13
CA LEU A 217 8.46 9.54 -1.14
C LEU A 217 8.52 10.13 -2.53
N THR A 218 7.54 10.97 -2.85
CA THR A 218 7.51 11.68 -4.12
C THR A 218 8.72 12.60 -4.24
N GLU A 219 9.02 13.35 -3.19
CA GLU A 219 10.19 14.24 -3.16
C GLU A 219 11.51 13.46 -3.22
N ASN A 220 11.63 12.36 -2.46
CA ASN A 220 12.80 11.50 -2.49
C ASN A 220 13.01 10.86 -3.87
N ALA A 221 11.96 10.32 -4.49
CA ALA A 221 12.05 9.73 -5.84
C ALA A 221 12.51 10.75 -6.88
N VAL A 222 12.05 12.01 -6.78
CA VAL A 222 12.49 13.11 -7.65
C VAL A 222 13.97 13.45 -7.41
N ASN A 223 14.41 13.51 -6.14
CA ASN A 223 15.79 13.81 -5.78
C ASN A 223 16.78 12.71 -6.18
N GLU A 224 16.38 11.45 -6.06
CA GLU A 224 17.14 10.26 -6.45
C GLU A 224 17.08 9.97 -7.95
N SER A 225 16.37 10.80 -8.74
CA SER A 225 16.19 10.61 -10.19
C SER A 225 15.45 9.31 -10.57
N ARG A 226 14.65 8.74 -9.66
CA ARG A 226 13.76 7.60 -9.92
C ARG A 226 12.46 8.07 -10.57
N PHE A 227 12.55 8.57 -11.80
CA PHE A 227 11.43 9.24 -12.47
C PHE A 227 10.22 8.34 -12.76
N LYS A 228 10.40 7.03 -12.95
CA LYS A 228 9.28 6.06 -13.08
C LYS A 228 8.43 6.02 -11.79
N ASP A 229 9.08 6.08 -10.63
CA ASP A 229 8.39 6.13 -9.33
C ASP A 229 7.84 7.52 -9.05
N ALA A 230 8.61 8.57 -9.34
CA ALA A 230 8.14 9.95 -9.19
C ALA A 230 6.86 10.21 -9.99
N GLY A 231 6.76 9.69 -11.21
CA GLY A 231 5.55 9.77 -12.03
C GLY A 231 4.36 9.10 -11.34
N TYR A 232 4.56 7.87 -10.89
CA TYR A 232 3.52 7.09 -10.21
C TYR A 232 3.07 7.72 -8.87
N TYR A 233 4.00 8.16 -8.02
CA TYR A 233 3.66 8.77 -6.74
C TYR A 233 2.97 10.12 -6.89
N ASN A 234 3.34 10.93 -7.89
CA ASN A 234 2.60 12.16 -8.21
C ASN A 234 1.18 11.87 -8.69
N TRP A 235 0.96 10.81 -9.46
CA TRP A 235 -0.38 10.38 -9.85
C TRP A 235 -1.23 10.01 -8.62
N LEU A 236 -0.63 9.25 -7.69
CA LEU A 236 -1.31 8.81 -6.48
C LEU A 236 -1.60 9.97 -5.51
N LEU A 237 -0.66 10.92 -5.36
CA LEU A 237 -0.90 12.18 -4.65
C LEU A 237 -2.04 12.96 -5.29
N GLY A 238 -2.07 13.01 -6.61
CA GLY A 238 -3.17 13.61 -7.38
C GLY A 238 -4.50 12.97 -6.99
N MET A 239 -4.59 11.64 -7.01
CA MET A 239 -5.82 10.94 -6.61
C MET A 239 -6.24 11.27 -5.17
N GLN A 240 -5.32 11.33 -4.22
CA GLN A 240 -5.63 11.73 -2.84
C GLN A 240 -6.10 13.19 -2.73
N PHE A 241 -5.54 14.10 -3.54
CA PHE A 241 -6.04 15.48 -3.61
C PHE A 241 -7.44 15.53 -4.20
N LEU A 242 -7.73 14.68 -5.18
CA LEU A 242 -9.04 14.62 -5.83
C LEU A 242 -10.11 14.08 -4.86
N GLU A 243 -9.81 13.01 -4.13
CA GLU A 243 -10.69 12.47 -3.08
C GLU A 243 -11.04 13.54 -2.04
N ARG A 244 -10.05 14.30 -1.57
CA ARG A 244 -10.24 15.41 -0.62
C ARG A 244 -10.88 16.64 -1.24
N ALA A 245 -10.78 16.82 -2.57
CA ALA A 245 -11.36 17.94 -3.27
C ALA A 245 -12.89 17.89 -3.32
N GLY A 246 -13.49 16.71 -3.07
CA GLY A 246 -14.93 16.57 -2.86
C GLY A 246 -15.44 17.46 -1.71
N ASP A 247 -14.68 17.52 -0.61
CA ASP A 247 -14.98 18.38 0.54
C ASP A 247 -14.36 19.78 0.40
N GLU A 248 -13.15 19.88 -0.16
CA GLU A 248 -12.39 21.13 -0.29
C GLU A 248 -11.99 21.44 -1.75
N PRO A 249 -12.81 22.19 -2.51
CA PRO A 249 -12.53 22.48 -3.93
C PRO A 249 -11.25 23.30 -4.16
N LYS A 250 -10.65 23.88 -3.12
CA LYS A 250 -9.35 24.58 -3.19
C LYS A 250 -8.18 23.64 -3.53
N LEU A 251 -8.38 22.32 -3.44
CA LEU A 251 -7.36 21.32 -3.74
C LEU A 251 -7.26 20.97 -5.23
N ILE A 252 -8.21 21.39 -6.08
CA ILE A 252 -8.22 21.12 -7.52
C ILE A 252 -6.93 21.58 -8.22
N PRO A 253 -6.40 22.80 -7.99
CA PRO A 253 -5.14 23.21 -8.63
C PRO A 253 -3.93 22.36 -8.20
N LYS A 254 -3.95 21.82 -6.96
CA LYS A 254 -2.90 20.89 -6.50
C LYS A 254 -3.01 19.54 -7.18
N TYR A 255 -4.23 19.05 -7.39
CA TYR A 255 -4.50 17.87 -8.21
C TYR A 255 -3.95 18.06 -9.64
N GLU A 256 -4.29 19.17 -10.31
CA GLU A 256 -3.84 19.45 -11.68
C GLU A 256 -2.31 19.50 -11.78
N LEU A 257 -1.66 20.16 -10.81
CA LEU A 257 -0.21 20.22 -10.74
C LEU A 257 0.42 18.84 -10.53
N ALA A 258 -0.13 18.02 -9.62
CA ALA A 258 0.36 16.67 -9.35
C ALA A 258 0.20 15.77 -10.58
N PHE A 259 -0.95 15.81 -11.25
CA PHE A 259 -1.18 15.06 -12.49
C PHE A 259 -0.24 15.50 -13.61
N ARG A 260 0.02 16.80 -13.75
CA ARG A 260 0.97 17.28 -14.75
C ARG A 260 2.38 16.80 -14.46
N LYS A 261 2.81 16.84 -13.19
CA LYS A 261 4.09 16.28 -12.76
C LYS A 261 4.17 14.78 -13.05
N ALA A 262 3.08 14.04 -12.81
CA ALA A 262 3.01 12.61 -13.11
C ALA A 262 3.29 12.33 -14.59
N ASP A 263 2.59 13.04 -15.48
CA ASP A 263 2.75 12.91 -16.93
C ASP A 263 4.17 13.27 -17.38
N CYS A 264 4.72 14.37 -16.87
CA CYS A 264 6.07 14.81 -17.22
C CYS A 264 7.16 13.85 -16.72
N TYR A 265 7.09 13.37 -15.48
CA TYR A 265 8.10 12.42 -14.97
C TYR A 265 8.02 11.07 -15.67
N TYR A 266 6.80 10.61 -15.97
CA TYR A 266 6.61 9.38 -16.74
C TYR A 266 7.19 9.49 -18.15
N ALA A 267 6.95 10.60 -18.86
CA ALA A 267 7.54 10.84 -20.18
C ALA A 267 9.07 11.06 -20.13
N TYR A 268 9.58 11.61 -19.03
CA TYR A 268 10.99 11.96 -18.90
C TYR A 268 11.87 10.78 -18.52
N GLU A 269 11.36 9.75 -17.85
CA GLU A 269 12.16 8.59 -17.45
C GLU A 269 12.90 7.93 -18.62
N PRO A 270 12.26 7.63 -19.77
CA PRO A 270 12.96 6.99 -20.88
C PRO A 270 13.97 7.92 -21.54
N VAL A 271 13.67 9.23 -21.59
CA VAL A 271 14.58 10.27 -22.12
C VAL A 271 15.80 10.41 -21.23
N PHE A 272 15.62 10.36 -19.91
CA PHE A 272 16.71 10.40 -18.93
C PHE A 272 17.59 9.16 -19.03
N LYS A 273 17.00 7.96 -19.11
CA LYS A 273 17.74 6.71 -19.31
C LYS A 273 18.51 6.70 -20.61
N TYR A 274 17.91 7.14 -21.72
CA TYR A 274 18.59 7.27 -23.01
C TYR A 274 19.88 8.11 -22.96
N MET A 275 19.95 9.08 -22.03
CA MET A 275 21.12 9.94 -21.88
C MET A 275 22.25 9.32 -21.05
N ILE A 276 21.91 8.45 -20.11
CA ILE A 276 22.84 7.92 -19.10
C ILE A 276 23.22 6.47 -19.40
N GLU A 277 22.28 5.68 -19.92
CA GLU A 277 22.44 4.27 -20.21
C GLU A 277 22.90 4.08 -21.68
N PRO A 278 23.77 3.10 -21.96
CA PRO A 278 24.24 2.83 -23.32
C PRO A 278 23.19 2.17 -24.21
N PHE A 279 22.16 1.56 -23.62
CA PHE A 279 21.07 0.88 -24.30
C PHE A 279 19.73 1.48 -23.88
N THR A 280 18.77 1.53 -24.81
CA THR A 280 17.41 2.01 -24.54
C THR A 280 16.43 0.84 -24.68
N SER A 281 15.47 0.79 -23.75
CA SER A 281 14.32 -0.13 -23.84
C SER A 281 13.23 0.38 -24.80
N LYS A 282 13.27 1.66 -25.17
CA LYS A 282 12.28 2.31 -26.04
C LYS A 282 12.82 2.56 -27.44
N THR A 283 11.92 2.50 -28.42
CA THR A 283 12.24 2.81 -29.81
C THR A 283 12.63 4.30 -29.95
N PRO A 284 13.50 4.63 -30.92
CA PRO A 284 13.86 6.02 -31.20
C PRO A 284 12.65 6.94 -31.44
N ASP A 285 11.61 6.45 -32.11
CA ASP A 285 10.38 7.17 -32.41
C ASP A 285 9.63 7.55 -31.12
N THR A 286 9.48 6.59 -30.21
CA THR A 286 8.89 6.80 -28.89
C THR A 286 9.66 7.85 -28.08
N LEU A 287 10.99 7.76 -28.05
CA LEU A 287 11.84 8.72 -27.35
C LEU A 287 11.72 10.14 -27.93
N PHE A 288 11.64 10.26 -29.26
CA PHE A 288 11.46 11.54 -29.93
C PHE A 288 10.11 12.17 -29.61
N ASN A 289 9.04 11.38 -29.62
CA ASN A 289 7.70 11.83 -29.25
C ASN A 289 7.60 12.23 -27.77
N MET A 290 8.21 11.47 -26.86
CA MET A 290 8.32 11.82 -25.44
C MET A 290 9.08 13.13 -25.22
N ALA A 291 10.24 13.29 -25.89
CA ALA A 291 11.02 14.51 -25.80
C ALA A 291 10.27 15.72 -26.38
N ARG A 292 9.50 15.53 -27.46
CA ARG A 292 8.63 16.57 -28.03
C ARG A 292 7.56 17.01 -27.04
N PHE A 293 6.86 16.06 -26.43
CA PHE A 293 5.83 16.33 -25.42
C PHE A 293 6.38 17.16 -24.25
N LEU A 294 7.60 16.84 -23.80
CA LEU A 294 8.26 17.53 -22.69
C LEU A 294 8.83 18.92 -23.05
N ALA A 295 9.28 19.13 -24.28
CA ALA A 295 9.93 20.37 -24.70
C ALA A 295 9.01 21.60 -24.58
N PHE A 296 7.69 21.38 -24.69
CA PHE A 296 6.67 22.44 -24.67
C PHE A 296 5.83 22.49 -23.40
N GLY A 297 6.07 21.57 -22.45
CA GLY A 297 5.45 21.66 -21.13
C GLY A 297 6.08 22.76 -20.28
N ASP A 298 5.32 23.33 -19.33
CA ASP A 298 5.94 24.28 -18.40
C ASP A 298 6.96 23.56 -17.50
N PRO A 299 7.97 24.27 -16.98
CA PRO A 299 9.10 23.66 -16.30
C PRO A 299 8.63 22.87 -15.08
N VAL A 300 9.13 21.65 -14.95
CA VAL A 300 8.94 20.76 -13.81
C VAL A 300 10.29 20.57 -13.13
N ASP A 301 10.26 20.40 -11.81
CA ASP A 301 11.46 20.21 -11.01
C ASP A 301 12.26 18.97 -11.48
N LYS A 302 13.59 19.04 -11.38
CA LYS A 302 14.55 17.99 -11.79
C LYS A 302 14.44 17.43 -13.22
N ILE A 303 13.59 17.98 -14.09
CA ILE A 303 13.56 17.65 -15.51
C ILE A 303 14.59 18.51 -16.26
N SER A 304 15.61 17.87 -16.83
CA SER A 304 16.68 18.57 -17.56
C SER A 304 16.22 18.97 -18.97
N LYS A 305 16.06 20.28 -19.21
CA LYS A 305 15.82 20.81 -20.56
C LYS A 305 16.96 20.47 -21.52
N VAL A 306 18.19 20.40 -21.04
CA VAL A 306 19.34 20.01 -21.87
C VAL A 306 19.17 18.57 -22.37
N SER A 307 18.75 17.65 -21.51
CA SER A 307 18.52 16.25 -21.89
C SER A 307 17.43 16.11 -22.94
N ILE A 308 16.32 16.85 -22.77
CA ILE A 308 15.20 16.86 -23.71
C ILE A 308 15.64 17.40 -25.08
N LEU A 309 16.24 18.59 -25.10
CA LEU A 309 16.63 19.26 -26.35
C LEU A 309 17.76 18.52 -27.07
N TYR A 310 18.71 17.94 -26.33
CA TYR A 310 19.76 17.13 -26.92
C TYR A 310 19.20 15.85 -27.56
N THR A 311 18.23 15.20 -26.91
CA THR A 311 17.53 14.04 -27.47
C THR A 311 16.81 14.41 -28.76
N LEU A 312 16.08 15.53 -28.78
CA LEU A 312 15.43 16.06 -30.00
C LEU A 312 16.44 16.38 -31.10
N ALA A 313 17.57 17.00 -30.77
CA ALA A 313 18.60 17.34 -31.74
C ALA A 313 19.24 16.08 -32.36
N LYS A 314 19.57 15.08 -31.53
CA LYS A 314 20.21 13.84 -31.97
C LYS A 314 19.27 12.97 -32.80
N LEU A 315 18.06 12.71 -32.31
CA LEU A 315 17.07 11.88 -33.02
C LEU A 315 16.50 12.61 -34.23
N GLY A 316 16.23 13.91 -34.12
CA GLY A 316 15.73 14.71 -35.25
C GLY A 316 16.71 14.72 -36.42
N ARG A 317 18.02 14.69 -36.17
CA ARG A 317 19.03 14.51 -37.23
C ARG A 317 18.93 13.15 -37.93
N ASN A 318 18.70 12.08 -37.17
CA ASN A 318 18.60 10.72 -37.70
C ASN A 318 17.32 10.55 -38.54
N PHE A 319 16.23 11.18 -38.12
CA PHE A 319 14.93 11.15 -38.78
C PHE A 319 14.78 12.16 -39.94
N GLY A 320 15.80 12.96 -40.22
CA GLY A 320 15.71 14.00 -41.25
C GLY A 320 14.85 15.21 -40.86
N ALA A 321 14.48 15.33 -39.58
CA ALA A 321 13.87 16.52 -38.97
C ALA A 321 14.93 17.60 -38.68
N TYR A 322 15.57 18.11 -39.74
CA TYR A 322 16.74 18.99 -39.61
C TYR A 322 16.40 20.40 -39.13
N LYS A 323 15.22 20.93 -39.44
CA LYS A 323 14.77 22.24 -38.92
C LYS A 323 14.52 22.15 -37.41
N THR A 324 13.90 21.07 -36.95
CA THR A 324 13.70 20.78 -35.52
C THR A 324 15.05 20.63 -34.80
N ALA A 325 15.97 19.84 -35.36
CA ALA A 325 17.29 19.66 -34.76
C ALA A 325 18.09 20.97 -34.65
N ARG A 326 18.00 21.87 -35.64
CA ARG A 326 18.61 23.21 -35.55
C ARG A 326 18.01 24.04 -34.44
N THR A 327 16.69 24.11 -34.38
CA THR A 327 15.98 24.88 -33.36
C THR A 327 16.36 24.39 -31.96
N ALA A 328 16.44 23.08 -31.75
CA ALA A 328 16.86 22.48 -30.51
C ALA A 328 18.33 22.84 -30.15
N LEU A 329 19.25 22.78 -31.12
CA LEU A 329 20.65 23.17 -30.92
C LEU A 329 20.82 24.66 -30.63
N GLU A 330 20.04 25.52 -31.27
CA GLU A 330 20.02 26.96 -30.98
C GLU A 330 19.54 27.23 -29.55
N GLN A 331 18.51 26.54 -29.08
CA GLN A 331 18.04 26.62 -27.70
C GLN A 331 19.07 26.07 -26.70
N LEU A 332 19.78 24.99 -27.06
CA LEU A 332 20.84 24.42 -26.22
C LEU A 332 21.98 25.41 -25.94
N ARG A 333 22.31 26.28 -26.89
CA ARG A 333 23.34 27.34 -26.69
C ARG A 333 22.96 28.35 -25.60
N LEU A 334 21.68 28.50 -25.32
CA LEU A 334 21.18 29.39 -24.26
C LEU A 334 21.22 28.72 -22.88
N LEU A 335 21.57 27.44 -22.81
CA LEU A 335 21.57 26.63 -21.61
C LEU A 335 22.99 26.20 -21.25
N ARG A 336 23.22 25.92 -19.97
CA ARG A 336 24.48 25.34 -19.51
C ARG A 336 24.43 23.82 -19.64
N ALA A 337 25.05 23.30 -20.69
CA ALA A 337 25.19 21.86 -20.88
C ALA A 337 26.26 21.26 -19.94
N PRO A 338 26.12 19.99 -19.52
CA PRO A 338 27.19 19.25 -18.85
C PRO A 338 28.43 19.12 -19.77
N PRO A 339 29.67 19.12 -19.22
CA PRO A 339 30.90 19.12 -20.02
C PRO A 339 31.00 17.96 -21.02
N GLN A 340 30.45 16.80 -20.65
CA GLN A 340 30.43 15.60 -21.50
C GLN A 340 29.61 15.79 -22.79
N TYR A 341 28.60 16.66 -22.78
CA TYR A 341 27.75 16.91 -23.95
C TYR A 341 28.14 18.18 -24.70
N GLU A 342 28.92 19.08 -24.10
CA GLU A 342 29.31 20.35 -24.73
C GLU A 342 30.02 20.11 -26.07
N SER A 343 31.04 19.24 -26.08
CA SER A 343 31.74 18.85 -27.31
C SER A 343 30.82 18.22 -28.36
N LEU A 344 29.88 17.36 -27.94
CA LEU A 344 28.92 16.70 -28.84
C LEU A 344 27.92 17.69 -29.43
N ILE A 345 27.46 18.66 -28.64
CA ILE A 345 26.57 19.73 -29.07
C ILE A 345 27.27 20.63 -30.08
N ASP A 346 28.55 20.96 -29.86
CA ASP A 346 29.33 21.78 -30.78
C ASP A 346 29.53 21.09 -32.13
N ILE A 347 29.91 19.80 -32.11
CA ILE A 347 30.02 18.99 -33.33
C ILE A 347 28.68 18.95 -34.06
N ALA A 348 27.59 18.61 -33.35
CA ALA A 348 26.26 18.55 -33.94
C ALA A 348 25.80 19.90 -34.53
N THR A 349 26.21 21.00 -33.90
CA THR A 349 25.92 22.37 -34.33
C THR A 349 26.65 22.74 -35.62
N VAL A 350 27.84 22.20 -35.85
CA VAL A 350 28.55 22.38 -37.12
C VAL A 350 27.95 21.48 -38.20
N GLU A 351 27.72 20.21 -37.88
CA GLU A 351 27.20 19.20 -38.82
C GLU A 351 25.82 19.55 -39.37
N ILE A 352 24.92 20.10 -38.54
CA ILE A 352 23.56 20.44 -38.96
C ILE A 352 23.53 21.57 -40.01
N ARG A 353 24.58 22.40 -40.11
CA ARG A 353 24.64 23.49 -41.09
C ARG A 353 24.70 22.98 -42.52
N ALA A 354 25.21 21.76 -42.74
CA ALA A 354 25.29 21.14 -44.06
C ALA A 354 23.98 20.51 -44.55
N LYS A 355 22.95 20.45 -43.70
CA LYS A 355 21.66 19.81 -44.00
C LYS A 355 20.64 20.81 -44.59
N PRO A 356 19.50 20.39 -45.18
CA PRO A 356 18.44 21.33 -45.60
C PRO A 356 17.66 21.90 -44.41
N TYR A 357 17.01 23.07 -44.58
CA TYR A 357 16.13 23.69 -43.57
C TYR A 357 14.68 23.20 -43.69
N THR A 358 14.51 21.90 -43.61
CA THR A 358 13.21 21.22 -43.70
C THR A 358 13.14 20.12 -42.67
N ASP A 359 11.92 19.76 -42.27
CA ASP A 359 11.66 18.56 -41.49
C ASP A 359 11.02 17.51 -42.40
N ALA A 360 11.28 16.24 -42.11
CA ALA A 360 10.61 15.12 -42.78
C ALA A 360 9.12 15.10 -42.42
N GLU A 361 8.25 14.92 -43.41
CA GLU A 361 6.79 15.03 -43.22
C GLU A 361 6.19 13.91 -42.37
N GLU A 362 6.80 12.73 -42.40
CA GLU A 362 6.39 11.53 -41.66
C GLU A 362 6.32 11.74 -40.15
N PHE A 363 7.20 12.57 -39.59
CA PHE A 363 7.29 12.83 -38.14
C PHE A 363 6.47 14.05 -37.70
N MET A 364 5.79 14.74 -38.63
CA MET A 364 4.96 15.89 -38.30
C MET A 364 3.64 15.44 -37.67
N PRO A 365 3.29 15.90 -36.45
CA PRO A 365 2.05 15.49 -35.80
C PRO A 365 0.82 15.94 -36.59
N MET A 366 -0.04 15.00 -36.95
CA MET A 366 -1.31 15.29 -37.61
C MET A 366 -2.37 15.71 -36.58
N CYS A 367 -3.09 16.79 -36.85
CA CYS A 367 -4.30 17.10 -36.08
C CYS A 367 -5.50 16.36 -36.66
N TYR A 368 -6.00 15.36 -35.96
CA TYR A 368 -7.17 14.58 -36.39
C TYR A 368 -8.49 15.36 -36.39
N ARG A 369 -8.51 16.58 -35.81
CA ARG A 369 -9.66 17.48 -35.91
C ARG A 369 -9.71 18.24 -37.23
N CYS A 370 -8.60 18.84 -37.67
CA CYS A 370 -8.57 19.69 -38.87
C CYS A 370 -7.80 19.10 -40.06
N GLY A 371 -7.26 17.89 -39.92
CA GLY A 371 -6.48 17.17 -40.93
C GLY A 371 -5.16 17.84 -41.31
N THR A 372 -4.71 18.84 -40.54
CA THR A 372 -3.50 19.61 -40.85
C THR A 372 -2.31 19.07 -40.08
N SER A 373 -1.17 18.88 -40.77
CA SER A 373 0.11 18.56 -40.16
C SER A 373 0.64 19.76 -39.38
N ASN A 374 1.12 19.51 -38.17
CA ASN A 374 1.65 20.54 -37.28
C ASN A 374 3.18 20.51 -37.32
N PRO A 375 3.84 21.67 -37.12
CA PRO A 375 5.27 21.68 -36.89
C PRO A 375 5.63 20.78 -35.70
N ILE A 376 6.73 20.03 -35.79
CA ILE A 376 7.22 19.20 -34.68
C ILE A 376 7.45 20.06 -33.43
N MET A 377 7.92 21.29 -33.61
CA MET A 377 8.09 22.26 -32.54
C MET A 377 6.83 23.10 -32.22
N GLY A 378 5.63 22.57 -32.51
CA GLY A 378 4.35 23.28 -32.49
C GLY A 378 3.58 23.25 -31.16
N GLY A 379 4.14 22.71 -30.08
CA GLY A 379 3.46 22.57 -28.79
C GLY A 379 2.60 21.30 -28.67
N ASN A 380 1.87 21.19 -27.55
CA ASN A 380 0.98 20.06 -27.26
C ASN A 380 -0.48 20.27 -27.72
N GLN A 381 -0.68 21.23 -28.62
CA GLN A 381 -1.97 21.59 -29.22
C GLN A 381 -1.78 21.97 -30.69
N CYS A 382 -2.84 21.85 -31.48
CA CYS A 382 -2.79 22.19 -32.90
C CYS A 382 -2.61 23.70 -33.12
N VAL A 383 -1.63 24.12 -33.93
CA VAL A 383 -1.36 25.54 -34.22
C VAL A 383 -2.46 26.21 -35.05
N HIS A 384 -3.34 25.43 -35.69
CA HIS A 384 -4.39 25.92 -36.58
C HIS A 384 -5.77 26.01 -35.91
N CYS A 385 -6.13 25.04 -35.07
CA CYS A 385 -7.46 24.96 -34.45
C CYS A 385 -7.42 24.93 -32.92
N ASP A 386 -6.24 25.08 -32.32
CA ASP A 386 -6.01 25.16 -30.86
C ASP A 386 -6.55 23.95 -30.09
N THR A 387 -6.72 22.82 -30.77
CA THR A 387 -7.22 21.58 -30.16
C THR A 387 -6.07 20.86 -29.47
N PRO A 388 -6.20 20.55 -28.17
CA PRO A 388 -5.20 19.78 -27.45
C PRO A 388 -5.00 18.40 -28.08
N PHE A 389 -3.76 17.94 -28.16
CA PHE A 389 -3.47 16.59 -28.62
C PHE A 389 -3.73 15.58 -27.49
N VAL A 390 -4.36 14.47 -27.85
CA VAL A 390 -4.47 13.29 -26.98
C VAL A 390 -3.35 12.34 -27.36
N TYR A 391 -2.57 11.88 -26.39
CA TYR A 391 -1.38 11.07 -26.63
C TYR A 391 -1.59 9.61 -26.18
N SER A 392 -0.98 8.67 -26.91
CA SER A 392 -0.76 7.32 -26.42
C SER A 392 0.30 7.35 -25.31
N PHE A 393 -0.03 6.97 -24.08
CA PHE A 393 0.94 6.97 -22.97
C PHE A 393 1.93 5.79 -23.04
N ALA A 394 1.99 5.05 -24.14
CA ALA A 394 3.07 4.09 -24.40
C ALA A 394 4.14 4.68 -25.35
N THR A 395 3.70 5.31 -26.45
CA THR A 395 4.56 5.79 -27.55
C THR A 395 4.64 7.31 -27.67
N PHE A 396 3.75 8.04 -26.98
CA PHE A 396 3.55 9.49 -27.08
C PHE A 396 3.19 10.00 -28.49
N GLU A 397 2.66 9.10 -29.33
CA GLU A 397 2.04 9.48 -30.60
C GLU A 397 0.69 10.16 -30.37
N VAL A 398 0.33 11.05 -31.29
CA VAL A 398 -0.98 11.72 -31.25
C VAL A 398 -2.03 10.72 -31.70
N LEU A 399 -3.02 10.47 -30.84
CA LEU A 399 -4.13 9.58 -31.14
C LEU A 399 -5.23 10.31 -31.92
N PRO A 400 -6.02 9.59 -32.73
CA PRO A 400 -7.19 10.11 -33.45
C PRO A 400 -8.39 10.42 -32.54
N LEU A 401 -8.13 10.96 -31.35
CA LEU A 401 -9.13 11.30 -30.36
C LEU A 401 -9.28 12.82 -30.25
N VAL A 402 -10.53 13.27 -30.19
CA VAL A 402 -10.88 14.67 -29.98
C VAL A 402 -11.81 14.78 -28.78
N GLU A 403 -11.45 15.62 -27.81
CA GLU A 403 -12.29 15.92 -26.66
C GLU A 403 -13.50 16.77 -27.09
N PHE A 404 -14.68 16.42 -26.59
CA PHE A 404 -15.88 17.22 -26.74
C PHE A 404 -16.61 17.36 -25.40
N HIS A 405 -17.42 18.41 -25.31
CA HIS A 405 -18.22 18.76 -24.16
C HIS A 405 -19.71 18.58 -24.49
N ILE A 406 -20.51 18.36 -23.46
CA ILE A 406 -21.96 18.30 -23.59
C ILE A 406 -22.53 19.71 -23.48
N SER A 407 -23.66 19.99 -24.15
CA SER A 407 -24.38 21.26 -23.99
C SER A 407 -24.84 21.47 -22.53
N ASP A 408 -24.90 22.74 -22.10
CA ASP A 408 -25.16 23.12 -20.69
C ASP A 408 -26.58 22.73 -20.21
N ASN A 409 -27.45 22.27 -21.12
CA ASN A 409 -28.84 21.88 -20.87
C ASN A 409 -29.01 20.37 -20.60
N LEU A 410 -27.95 19.57 -20.71
CA LEU A 410 -27.97 18.12 -20.56
C LEU A 410 -27.18 17.70 -19.31
N SER A 411 -27.73 16.77 -18.54
CA SER A 411 -26.99 16.13 -17.45
C SER A 411 -26.02 15.06 -17.97
N GLU A 412 -24.99 14.73 -17.17
CA GLU A 412 -24.02 13.68 -17.53
C GLU A 412 -24.70 12.31 -17.71
N GLU A 413 -25.69 12.00 -16.87
CA GLU A 413 -26.45 10.75 -16.93
C GLU A 413 -27.31 10.65 -18.18
N GLU A 414 -27.99 11.73 -18.56
CA GLU A 414 -28.76 11.81 -19.80
C GLU A 414 -27.85 11.66 -21.02
N ALA A 415 -26.70 12.34 -21.05
CA ALA A 415 -25.76 12.23 -22.17
C ALA A 415 -25.19 10.82 -22.33
N ILE A 416 -24.88 10.14 -21.22
CA ILE A 416 -24.46 8.73 -21.24
C ILE A 416 -25.60 7.83 -21.75
N GLY A 417 -26.84 8.09 -21.32
CA GLY A 417 -28.02 7.35 -21.80
C GLY A 417 -28.27 7.54 -23.29
N LEU A 418 -28.13 8.76 -23.82
CA LEU A 418 -28.26 9.07 -25.24
C LEU A 418 -27.18 8.40 -26.07
N LEU A 419 -25.93 8.38 -25.59
CA LEU A 419 -24.84 7.67 -26.25
C LEU A 419 -25.08 6.17 -26.28
N GLN A 420 -25.71 5.59 -25.26
CA GLN A 420 -26.01 4.15 -25.17
C GLN A 420 -27.26 3.72 -25.94
N ALA A 421 -28.07 4.67 -26.40
CA ALA A 421 -29.24 4.38 -27.22
C ALA A 421 -28.82 3.90 -28.62
N GLU A 422 -29.62 3.02 -29.23
CA GLU A 422 -29.38 2.64 -30.63
C GLU A 422 -29.58 3.87 -31.53
N PRO A 423 -28.59 4.22 -32.39
CA PRO A 423 -28.71 5.36 -33.27
C PRO A 423 -29.85 5.13 -34.28
N PRO A 424 -30.59 6.20 -34.67
CA PRO A 424 -31.61 6.08 -35.70
C PRO A 424 -30.98 5.62 -37.03
N MET A 425 -31.65 4.70 -37.73
CA MET A 425 -31.24 4.18 -39.04
C MET A 425 -31.14 5.31 -40.09
N HIS A 426 -29.99 5.96 -40.23
CA HIS A 426 -29.69 6.91 -41.32
C HIS A 426 -28.19 7.13 -41.56
N ASP A 427 -27.87 7.48 -42.82
CA ASP A 427 -26.55 7.59 -43.46
C ASP A 427 -25.41 8.20 -42.61
N ASP A 428 -24.21 7.57 -42.71
CA ASP A 428 -22.87 8.02 -42.25
C ASP A 428 -22.47 9.47 -42.65
N SER A 429 -23.31 10.13 -43.45
CA SER A 429 -23.16 11.50 -43.92
C SER A 429 -23.37 12.58 -42.85
N ASN A 430 -23.87 12.21 -41.66
CA ASN A 430 -24.20 13.16 -40.59
C ASN A 430 -23.27 13.09 -39.37
N ASN A 431 -21.99 12.79 -39.58
CA ASN A 431 -20.99 12.90 -38.52
C ASN A 431 -20.84 14.39 -38.09
N PRO A 432 -21.20 14.76 -36.85
CA PRO A 432 -21.16 16.14 -36.39
C PRO A 432 -19.74 16.72 -36.46
N PHE A 433 -18.72 15.86 -36.35
CA PHE A 433 -17.30 16.23 -36.38
C PHE A 433 -16.77 16.63 -37.75
N LYS A 434 -17.46 16.30 -38.85
CA LYS A 434 -17.07 16.68 -40.24
C LYS A 434 -17.50 18.10 -40.63
N LYS A 435 -18.48 18.70 -39.93
CA LYS A 435 -19.11 19.98 -40.29
C LYS A 435 -18.62 21.20 -39.47
N LEU A 436 -17.66 21.04 -38.56
CA LEU A 436 -17.30 22.08 -37.60
C LEU A 436 -16.37 23.17 -38.13
N LYS A 437 -16.65 24.41 -37.70
CA LYS A 437 -15.80 25.59 -37.91
C LYS A 437 -14.54 25.51 -37.05
N LYS A 438 -13.44 26.07 -37.57
CA LYS A 438 -12.14 26.17 -36.88
C LYS A 438 -12.28 27.01 -35.59
N ARG A 439 -11.64 26.58 -34.50
CA ARG A 439 -11.54 27.27 -33.19
C ARG A 439 -12.79 27.37 -32.30
N GLN A 440 -13.87 26.65 -32.61
CA GLN A 440 -15.03 26.60 -31.70
C GLN A 440 -14.90 25.48 -30.67
N GLU A 441 -15.40 25.65 -29.45
CA GLU A 441 -15.56 24.54 -28.52
C GLU A 441 -16.53 23.50 -29.10
N LEU A 442 -16.17 22.23 -29.01
CA LEU A 442 -17.00 21.12 -29.46
C LEU A 442 -18.06 20.85 -28.40
N LYS A 443 -19.20 21.53 -28.48
CA LYS A 443 -20.36 21.27 -27.63
C LYS A 443 -21.41 20.52 -28.44
N LEU A 444 -21.73 19.29 -28.05
CA LEU A 444 -22.74 18.48 -28.73
C LEU A 444 -24.13 18.62 -28.09
N ASN A 445 -25.14 18.70 -28.95
CA ASN A 445 -26.56 18.71 -28.57
C ASN A 445 -27.13 17.29 -28.48
N GLN A 446 -28.36 17.16 -27.96
CA GLN A 446 -29.05 15.88 -27.79
C GLN A 446 -29.12 15.05 -29.09
N ASP A 447 -29.52 15.68 -30.20
CA ASP A 447 -29.63 15.01 -31.51
C ASP A 447 -28.25 14.58 -32.07
N GLU A 448 -27.21 15.35 -31.77
CA GLU A 448 -25.84 15.07 -32.21
C GLU A 448 -25.18 13.98 -31.37
N LEU A 449 -25.61 13.78 -30.12
CA LEU A 449 -25.17 12.66 -29.28
C LEU A 449 -25.84 11.35 -29.69
N LEU A 450 -27.13 11.39 -30.06
CA LEU A 450 -27.89 10.24 -30.55
C LEU A 450 -27.39 9.72 -31.90
N SER A 451 -26.74 10.56 -32.70
CA SER A 451 -26.16 10.15 -33.99
C SER A 451 -24.76 9.53 -33.85
N LEU A 452 -24.18 9.48 -32.64
CA LEU A 452 -22.88 8.86 -32.41
C LEU A 452 -23.03 7.41 -32.05
N GLU A 453 -22.18 6.58 -32.65
CA GLU A 453 -22.05 5.19 -32.22
C GLU A 453 -21.26 5.09 -30.91
N THR A 454 -21.77 4.27 -29.98
CA THR A 454 -21.06 3.93 -28.72
C THR A 454 -19.64 3.42 -28.94
N SER A 455 -19.39 2.74 -30.07
CA SER A 455 -18.11 2.16 -30.49
C SER A 455 -17.05 3.20 -30.87
N HIS A 456 -17.38 4.49 -30.89
CA HIS A 456 -16.44 5.56 -31.23
C HIS A 456 -16.26 6.61 -30.12
N VAL A 457 -16.89 6.42 -28.95
CA VAL A 457 -16.84 7.38 -27.83
C VAL A 457 -16.20 6.76 -26.59
N PHE A 458 -15.17 7.43 -26.05
CA PHE A 458 -14.60 7.13 -24.75
C PHE A 458 -15.18 8.05 -23.68
N ILE A 459 -15.72 7.44 -22.62
CA ILE A 459 -16.28 8.15 -21.47
C ILE A 459 -15.31 8.00 -20.29
N CYS A 460 -14.79 9.12 -19.77
CA CYS A 460 -13.88 9.16 -18.62
C CYS A 460 -14.61 9.80 -17.44
N LYS A 461 -15.18 8.94 -16.57
CA LYS A 461 -15.93 9.35 -15.38
C LYS A 461 -14.96 9.69 -14.26
N TRP A 462 -14.88 10.96 -13.90
CA TRP A 462 -14.08 11.42 -12.77
C TRP A 462 -14.96 11.61 -11.54
N MET A 463 -14.38 11.50 -10.35
CA MET A 463 -15.09 11.81 -9.11
C MET A 463 -15.35 13.32 -8.99
N PRO A 464 -16.47 13.74 -8.37
CA PRO A 464 -16.75 15.15 -8.09
C PRO A 464 -15.58 15.78 -7.32
N PRO A 465 -15.15 17.01 -7.62
CA PRO A 465 -15.81 18.05 -8.44
C PRO A 465 -15.44 18.07 -9.93
N LEU A 466 -14.68 17.10 -10.43
CA LEU A 466 -14.30 17.06 -11.85
C LEU A 466 -15.47 16.57 -12.71
N LYS A 467 -15.69 17.24 -13.85
CA LYS A 467 -16.68 16.83 -14.85
C LYS A 467 -16.21 15.60 -15.63
N THR A 468 -17.16 14.77 -16.04
CA THR A 468 -16.89 13.66 -16.97
C THR A 468 -16.35 14.19 -18.30
N ARG A 469 -15.30 13.57 -18.83
CA ARG A 469 -14.70 13.93 -20.13
C ARG A 469 -15.09 12.92 -21.21
N PHE A 470 -15.38 13.43 -22.39
CA PHE A 470 -15.80 12.63 -23.54
C PHE A 470 -14.81 12.81 -24.68
N TYR A 471 -14.36 11.70 -25.27
CA TYR A 471 -13.48 11.71 -26.42
C TYR A 471 -14.13 10.96 -27.58
N TYR A 472 -14.12 11.55 -28.77
CA TYR A 472 -14.60 10.92 -29.99
C TYR A 472 -13.42 10.47 -30.85
N ASN A 473 -13.52 9.25 -31.38
CA ASN A 473 -12.57 8.70 -32.33
C ASN A 473 -12.90 9.14 -33.75
N MET A 474 -12.01 9.92 -34.36
CA MET A 474 -12.21 10.52 -35.67
C MET A 474 -12.03 9.53 -36.84
N ILE A 475 -11.50 8.33 -36.58
CA ILE A 475 -11.29 7.30 -37.59
C ILE A 475 -12.24 6.13 -37.29
N SER A 476 -13.29 6.01 -38.10
CA SER A 476 -14.36 5.00 -37.97
C SER A 476 -13.90 3.56 -38.22
N GLU A 477 -12.71 3.36 -38.79
CA GLU A 477 -12.09 2.04 -38.98
C GLU A 477 -11.42 1.53 -37.71
N ILE A 478 -11.17 2.41 -36.73
CA ILE A 478 -10.55 2.07 -35.46
C ILE A 478 -11.65 1.67 -34.47
N SER A 479 -11.86 0.37 -34.32
CA SER A 479 -12.80 -0.20 -33.35
C SER A 479 -12.31 0.02 -31.91
N ILE A 480 -13.23 0.38 -31.02
CA ILE A 480 -12.96 0.37 -29.57
C ILE A 480 -12.82 -1.07 -29.10
N ALA A 481 -11.60 -1.43 -28.69
CA ALA A 481 -11.38 -2.64 -27.92
C ALA A 481 -11.67 -2.33 -26.44
N LYS A 482 -12.86 -2.74 -25.97
CA LYS A 482 -13.15 -2.76 -24.53
C LYS A 482 -12.28 -3.85 -23.90
N CYS A 483 -11.56 -3.49 -22.84
CA CYS A 483 -10.69 -4.41 -22.09
C CYS A 483 -11.44 -5.72 -21.79
N PRO A 484 -10.86 -6.89 -22.12
CA PRO A 484 -11.50 -8.20 -21.99
C PRO A 484 -11.95 -8.56 -20.56
N ALA A 485 -11.56 -7.80 -19.54
CA ALA A 485 -11.89 -8.05 -18.13
C ALA A 485 -13.23 -7.44 -17.66
N CYS A 486 -13.87 -6.54 -18.42
CA CYS A 486 -15.07 -5.80 -17.95
C CYS A 486 -16.29 -5.94 -18.89
N HIS A 487 -16.76 -7.18 -19.06
CA HIS A 487 -18.02 -7.68 -19.63
C HIS A 487 -19.02 -6.74 -20.36
N LYS A 488 -19.37 -7.20 -21.60
CA LYS A 488 -20.47 -6.85 -22.55
C LYS A 488 -20.04 -5.87 -23.68
N THR A 489 -19.96 -6.21 -24.97
CA THR A 489 -20.62 -7.23 -25.82
C THR A 489 -19.69 -7.52 -27.02
N ARG A 490 -19.68 -8.77 -27.54
CA ARG A 490 -18.90 -9.19 -28.72
C ARG A 490 -19.54 -8.70 -30.02
N PHE A 491 -18.72 -8.30 -30.99
CA PHE A 491 -18.95 -8.56 -32.41
C PHE A 491 -17.61 -8.98 -33.05
N TYR A 492 -17.60 -10.13 -33.73
CA TYR A 492 -16.53 -10.51 -34.64
C TYR A 492 -16.85 -9.92 -36.01
N TYR A 493 -15.95 -9.10 -36.54
CA TYR A 493 -15.33 -9.16 -37.89
C TYR A 493 -14.82 -7.76 -38.23
N ASN A 494 -13.50 -7.57 -38.33
CA ASN A 494 -12.94 -6.87 -39.49
C ASN A 494 -11.46 -7.25 -39.63
N MET A 495 -11.12 -7.81 -40.78
CA MET A 495 -9.73 -7.96 -41.19
C MET A 495 -9.22 -6.54 -41.47
N ILE A 496 -8.21 -6.11 -40.71
CA ILE A 496 -7.48 -4.84 -40.84
C ILE A 496 -8.22 -3.63 -40.23
N SER A 497 -8.02 -3.40 -38.92
CA SER A 497 -7.88 -2.04 -38.40
C SER A 497 -6.47 -1.91 -37.83
N GLU A 498 -5.58 -1.21 -38.54
CA GLU A 498 -4.14 -1.15 -38.21
C GLU A 498 -3.84 -0.38 -36.90
N ILE A 499 -4.84 0.28 -36.30
CA ILE A 499 -4.69 1.08 -35.09
C ILE A 499 -5.91 0.85 -34.20
N SER A 500 -5.76 0.20 -33.04
CA SER A 500 -6.83 0.10 -32.02
C SER A 500 -6.42 0.84 -30.75
N ILE A 501 -7.39 1.39 -30.01
CA ILE A 501 -7.12 2.26 -28.85
C ILE A 501 -7.68 1.66 -27.56
N ALA A 502 -6.84 1.57 -26.54
CA ALA A 502 -7.16 1.17 -25.17
C ALA A 502 -7.29 2.39 -24.25
N LYS A 503 -8.21 2.30 -23.28
CA LYS A 503 -8.30 3.22 -22.13
C LYS A 503 -8.06 2.45 -20.85
N CYS A 504 -7.17 2.93 -19.98
CA CYS A 504 -7.03 2.37 -18.64
C CYS A 504 -8.27 2.71 -17.78
N PRO A 505 -8.88 1.72 -17.09
CA PRO A 505 -10.05 1.97 -16.25
C PRO A 505 -9.74 2.82 -15.01
N ALA A 506 -8.51 2.80 -14.50
CA ALA A 506 -8.13 3.48 -13.26
C ALA A 506 -7.61 4.91 -13.50
N CYS A 507 -6.68 5.11 -14.43
CA CYS A 507 -6.08 6.44 -14.67
C CYS A 507 -6.66 7.19 -15.87
N HIS A 508 -7.54 6.54 -16.65
CA HIS A 508 -8.16 7.09 -17.87
C HIS A 508 -7.17 7.57 -18.94
N LYS A 509 -5.89 7.18 -18.85
CA LYS A 509 -4.92 7.39 -19.92
C LYS A 509 -5.27 6.50 -21.12
N MET A 510 -4.99 7.03 -22.31
CA MET A 510 -5.22 6.38 -23.59
C MET A 510 -3.92 5.78 -24.12
N PHE A 511 -4.02 4.68 -24.86
CA PHE A 511 -2.90 3.92 -25.39
C PHE A 511 -3.30 3.31 -26.74
N HIS A 512 -2.33 2.98 -27.59
CA HIS A 512 -2.58 1.94 -28.59
C HIS A 512 -2.80 0.60 -27.87
N MET A 513 -3.75 -0.21 -28.36
CA MET A 513 -4.14 -1.45 -27.71
C MET A 513 -2.96 -2.41 -27.60
N ASP A 514 -2.25 -2.65 -28.71
CA ASP A 514 -1.15 -3.60 -28.77
C ASP A 514 -0.02 -3.24 -27.79
N ASP A 515 0.32 -1.95 -27.71
CA ASP A 515 1.31 -1.44 -26.76
C ASP A 515 0.86 -1.59 -25.31
N PHE A 516 -0.43 -1.35 -25.05
CA PHE A 516 -1.01 -1.48 -23.71
C PHE A 516 -1.06 -2.93 -23.26
N GLU A 517 -1.52 -3.84 -24.13
CA GLU A 517 -1.53 -5.28 -23.88
C GLU A 517 -0.12 -5.80 -23.66
N MET A 518 0.84 -5.41 -24.50
CA MET A 518 2.24 -5.79 -24.33
C MET A 518 2.82 -5.29 -23.00
N ALA A 519 2.56 -4.03 -22.63
CA ALA A 519 3.02 -3.49 -21.36
C ALA A 519 2.39 -4.22 -20.16
N VAL A 520 1.09 -4.52 -20.22
CA VAL A 520 0.39 -5.30 -19.18
C VAL A 520 0.86 -6.76 -19.16
N LEU A 521 1.26 -7.33 -20.28
CA LEU A 521 1.84 -8.68 -20.37
C LEU A 521 3.23 -8.75 -19.71
N GLN A 522 4.06 -7.73 -19.92
CA GLN A 522 5.41 -7.66 -19.36
C GLN A 522 5.42 -7.38 -17.86
N GLU A 523 4.61 -6.42 -17.39
CA GLU A 523 4.69 -5.90 -16.03
C GLU A 523 3.53 -6.41 -15.14
N GLY A 524 2.44 -6.92 -15.73
CA GLY A 524 1.24 -7.38 -14.99
C GLY A 524 0.30 -6.25 -14.54
N TYR A 525 0.58 -5.00 -14.91
CA TYR A 525 -0.17 -3.81 -14.51
C TYR A 525 -0.10 -2.71 -15.56
N CYS A 526 -0.96 -1.69 -15.45
CA CYS A 526 -0.92 -0.51 -16.33
C CYS A 526 0.44 0.22 -16.22
N PRO A 527 1.13 0.51 -17.33
CA PRO A 527 2.48 1.10 -17.29
C PRO A 527 2.54 2.48 -16.60
N PHE A 528 1.43 3.22 -16.60
CA PHE A 528 1.35 4.55 -15.98
C PHE A 528 0.96 4.48 -14.49
N CYS A 529 -0.18 3.86 -14.16
CA CYS A 529 -0.76 3.90 -12.81
C CYS A 529 -0.58 2.63 -11.98
N ARG A 530 0.14 1.63 -12.50
CA ARG A 530 0.45 0.35 -11.81
C ARG A 530 -0.77 -0.43 -11.30
N THR A 531 -1.97 -0.09 -11.78
CA THR A 531 -3.18 -0.84 -11.45
C THR A 531 -3.15 -2.17 -12.20
N LYS A 532 -3.18 -3.28 -11.45
CA LYS A 532 -3.31 -4.63 -11.99
C LYS A 532 -4.61 -4.73 -12.78
N GLN A 533 -4.53 -5.34 -13.96
CA GLN A 533 -5.72 -5.70 -14.72
C GLN A 533 -6.14 -7.11 -14.27
N GLU A 534 -7.40 -7.28 -13.86
CA GLU A 534 -7.92 -8.61 -13.52
C GLU A 534 -7.87 -9.49 -14.78
N ARG A 535 -7.11 -10.59 -14.73
CA ARG A 535 -7.18 -11.65 -15.74
C ARG A 535 -8.09 -12.73 -15.19
N GLU A 536 -9.21 -13.01 -15.85
CA GLU A 536 -9.86 -14.29 -15.68
C GLU A 536 -8.99 -15.34 -16.37
N ASP A 537 -8.16 -16.04 -15.60
CA ASP A 537 -7.50 -17.26 -16.05
C ASP A 537 -8.58 -18.32 -16.33
N LYS A 538 -9.10 -18.36 -17.55
CA LYS A 538 -9.81 -19.56 -18.01
C LYS A 538 -8.77 -20.61 -18.29
N SER A 539 -8.65 -21.56 -17.36
CA SER A 539 -8.13 -22.89 -17.63
C SER A 539 -8.81 -23.40 -18.89
N TYR A 540 -8.06 -23.55 -19.98
CA TYR A 540 -8.47 -24.43 -21.06
C TYR A 540 -8.45 -25.85 -20.49
N LEU A 541 -9.57 -26.26 -19.89
CA LEU A 541 -9.91 -27.67 -19.84
C LEU A 541 -10.15 -28.04 -21.31
N LEU A 542 -9.19 -28.78 -21.86
CA LEU A 542 -9.41 -29.56 -23.06
C LEU A 542 -10.56 -30.52 -22.70
N ASP A 543 -11.72 -30.30 -23.30
CA ASP A 543 -12.83 -31.25 -23.27
C ASP A 543 -12.37 -32.52 -24.01
N ASP A 544 -11.78 -33.46 -23.27
CA ASP A 544 -11.58 -34.85 -23.70
C ASP A 544 -12.92 -35.60 -23.58
N GLU A 545 -13.90 -35.26 -24.42
CA GLU A 545 -15.09 -36.10 -24.61
C GLU A 545 -15.56 -36.01 -26.07
N ASP A 546 -14.93 -36.79 -26.96
CA ASP A 546 -15.55 -37.22 -28.21
C ASP A 546 -14.82 -38.45 -28.81
N GLU A 547 -14.66 -39.51 -28.03
CA GLU A 547 -14.45 -40.86 -28.57
C GLU A 547 -15.22 -41.87 -27.71
N ASP A 548 -16.50 -42.11 -28.02
CA ASP A 548 -16.97 -43.49 -28.13
C ASP A 548 -18.36 -43.65 -28.80
N HIS A 549 -18.41 -44.70 -29.63
CA HIS A 549 -19.58 -45.41 -30.17
C HIS A 549 -20.26 -44.94 -31.47
N LYS A 550 -19.68 -45.40 -32.60
CA LYS A 550 -20.46 -46.12 -33.62
C LYS A 550 -19.75 -47.42 -34.05
N THR A 551 -20.09 -48.51 -33.39
CA THR A 551 -19.96 -49.86 -33.95
C THR A 551 -21.17 -50.17 -34.84
N SER A 552 -20.97 -50.31 -36.16
CA SER A 552 -21.59 -51.41 -36.91
C SER A 552 -20.85 -51.69 -38.23
N THR A 553 -20.33 -52.91 -38.32
CA THR A 553 -20.32 -53.81 -39.49
C THR A 553 -20.16 -53.20 -40.89
N TYR A 554 -19.07 -53.55 -41.58
CA TYR A 554 -19.15 -54.40 -42.79
C TYR A 554 -17.77 -54.97 -43.17
N SER A 555 -17.82 -56.24 -43.57
CA SER A 555 -16.76 -57.13 -44.01
C SER A 555 -16.12 -56.75 -45.36
N SER A 556 -14.81 -56.95 -45.49
CA SER A 556 -14.14 -57.37 -46.75
C SER A 556 -12.71 -57.81 -46.40
N SER A 557 -12.46 -59.11 -46.21
CA SER A 557 -11.87 -60.02 -47.20
C SER A 557 -10.51 -59.60 -47.76
N TYR A 558 -9.50 -60.40 -47.43
CA TYR A 558 -8.27 -60.69 -48.17
C TYR A 558 -8.33 -60.36 -49.67
N ILE A 559 -7.32 -59.63 -50.17
CA ILE A 559 -6.16 -60.14 -50.95
C ILE A 559 -5.08 -59.06 -50.96
#